data_AF-A0AAU3DML6-F1
#
_entry.id   AF-A0AAU3DML6-F1
#
_cell.length_a   1.000
_cell.length_b   1.000
_cell.length_c   1.000
_cell.angle_alpha   90.00
_cell.angle_beta   90.00
_cell.angle_gamma   90.00
#
_symmetry.space_group_name_H-M   'P 1'
#
loop_
_entity.id
_entity.type
_entity.pdbx_description
1 polymer ?
#
loop_
_entity_poly.entity_id
_entity_poly.type
_entity_poly.pdbx_seq_one_letter_code
_entity_poly.pdbx_strand_id
1 'polypeptide(L)'
;MSADEGRKLTRVVQTCSAYPSQWDAWTADGQYLYLRYRHGEGCVEWHPGPDFDDSPQSWKEGRSGLLIEWDDGTDSGAISLENFLAAAGLVLAPGAAVG
;
A
#
# COMPACT_ATOMS: atom_id res chain seq x y z
N MET A 1 -0.10 -9.22 -18.68
CA MET A 1 -0.49 -8.15 -17.76
C MET A 1 0.55 -7.05 -17.87
N SER A 2 0.18 -5.86 -18.34
CA SER A 2 1.12 -4.75 -18.41
C SER A 2 1.45 -4.29 -16.99
N ALA A 3 2.73 -4.21 -16.63
CA ALA A 3 3.20 -3.77 -15.31
C ALA A 3 2.68 -2.37 -14.89
N ASP A 4 2.11 -1.61 -15.84
CA ASP A 4 1.55 -0.29 -15.67
C ASP A 4 0.19 -0.27 -14.94
N GLU A 5 -0.66 -1.28 -15.17
CA GLU A 5 -2.02 -1.31 -14.58
C GLU A 5 -2.00 -1.69 -13.10
N GLY A 6 -1.03 -2.50 -12.68
CA GLY A 6 -0.82 -2.87 -11.27
C GLY A 6 -0.29 -1.71 -10.41
N ARG A 7 0.10 -0.59 -11.03
CA ARG A 7 0.61 0.61 -10.34
C ARG A 7 -0.39 1.75 -10.27
N LYS A 8 -1.55 1.61 -10.93
CA LYS A 8 -2.63 2.60 -10.93
C LYS A 8 -3.67 2.26 -9.87
N LEU A 9 -3.85 3.17 -8.92
CA LEU A 9 -4.82 3.03 -7.83
C LEU A 9 -6.11 3.75 -8.18
N THR A 10 -7.23 3.05 -8.11
CA THR A 10 -8.58 3.60 -8.35
C THR A 10 -9.25 4.06 -7.06
N ARG A 11 -8.81 3.53 -5.92
CA ARG A 11 -9.28 3.92 -4.60
C ARG A 11 -8.15 3.82 -3.60
N VAL A 12 -8.06 4.81 -2.72
CA VAL A 12 -7.17 4.80 -1.56
C VAL A 12 -7.96 5.33 -0.36
N VAL A 13 -7.91 4.61 0.76
CA VAL A 13 -8.58 4.98 2.00
C VAL A 13 -7.55 5.00 3.11
N GLN A 14 -7.39 6.13 3.78
CA GLN A 14 -6.51 6.21 4.94
C GLN A 14 -7.15 5.54 6.15
N THR A 15 -6.50 4.50 6.67
CA THR A 15 -6.98 3.73 7.83
C THR A 15 -6.32 4.19 9.13
N CYS A 16 -5.08 4.69 9.04
CA CYS A 16 -4.40 5.36 10.15
C CYS A 16 -3.54 6.50 9.61
N SER A 17 -3.68 7.70 10.19
CA SER A 17 -2.87 8.88 9.82
C SER A 17 -1.70 9.15 10.77
N ALA A 18 -1.54 8.31 11.78
CA ALA A 18 -0.58 8.52 12.85
C ALA A 18 0.66 7.66 12.62
N TYR A 19 1.07 6.92 13.65
CA TYR A 19 2.29 6.13 13.67
C TYR A 19 1.90 4.67 13.94
N PRO A 20 1.83 3.79 12.92
CA PRO A 20 2.19 4.00 11.51
C PRO A 20 1.13 4.77 10.71
N SER A 21 1.55 5.36 9.58
CA SER A 21 0.63 5.81 8.55
C SER A 21 0.25 4.63 7.65
N GLN A 22 -1.05 4.46 7.41
CA GLN A 22 -1.61 3.26 6.78
C GLN A 22 -2.74 3.62 5.81
N TRP A 23 -2.79 2.89 4.69
CA TRP A 23 -3.86 3.00 3.71
C TRP A 23 -4.23 1.64 3.13
N ASP A 24 -5.51 1.53 2.83
CA ASP A 24 -6.05 0.47 1.98
C ASP A 24 -6.18 1.03 0.57
N ALA A 25 -5.65 0.32 -0.42
CA ALA A 25 -5.74 0.74 -1.81
C ALA A 25 -6.23 -0.38 -2.73
N TRP A 26 -6.81 0.03 -3.85
CA TRP A 26 -7.32 -0.89 -4.87
C TRP A 26 -6.77 -0.49 -6.24
N THR A 27 -6.24 -1.45 -6.97
CA THR A 27 -5.83 -1.25 -8.36
C THR A 27 -7.04 -1.27 -9.30
N ALA A 28 -6.84 -0.93 -10.58
CA ALA A 28 -7.89 -1.00 -11.59
C ALA A 28 -8.44 -2.42 -11.83
N ASP A 29 -7.63 -3.45 -11.59
CA ASP A 29 -8.03 -4.86 -11.73
C ASP A 29 -8.73 -5.41 -10.47
N GLY A 30 -8.89 -4.58 -9.44
CA GLY A 30 -9.50 -4.97 -8.17
C GLY A 30 -8.53 -5.62 -7.18
N GLN A 31 -7.22 -5.65 -7.47
CA GLN A 31 -6.21 -6.10 -6.52
C GLN A 31 -6.19 -5.15 -5.32
N TYR A 32 -6.35 -5.72 -4.12
CA TYR A 32 -6.21 -4.98 -2.88
C TYR A 32 -4.73 -4.89 -2.49
N LEU A 33 -4.31 -3.67 -2.12
CA LEU A 33 -2.98 -3.36 -1.63
C LEU A 33 -3.08 -2.76 -0.24
N TYR A 34 -2.20 -3.23 0.64
CA TYR A 34 -1.99 -2.67 1.96
C TYR A 34 -0.72 -1.83 1.95
N LEU A 35 -0.84 -0.56 2.33
CA LEU A 35 0.22 0.44 2.30
C LEU A 35 0.53 0.84 3.74
N ARG A 36 1.80 0.74 4.14
CA ARG A 36 2.22 1.06 5.50
C ARG A 36 3.54 1.81 5.51
N TYR A 37 3.63 2.82 6.36
CA TYR A 37 4.85 3.56 6.61
C TYR A 37 5.13 3.69 8.12
N ARG A 38 6.35 3.34 8.54
CA ARG A 38 6.79 3.37 9.94
C ARG A 38 8.32 3.38 10.03
N HIS A 39 8.91 4.15 10.95
CA HIS A 39 10.37 4.21 11.16
C HIS A 39 11.18 4.52 9.89
N GLY A 40 10.62 5.25 8.92
CA GLY A 40 11.24 5.50 7.62
C GLY A 40 11.03 4.42 6.60
N GLU A 41 10.47 3.30 7.04
CA GLU A 41 10.23 2.13 6.23
C GLU A 41 8.85 2.23 5.60
N GLY A 42 8.79 2.19 4.28
CA GLY A 42 7.56 2.09 3.52
C GLY A 42 7.43 0.71 2.89
N CYS A 43 6.23 0.13 2.96
CA CYS A 43 5.94 -1.18 2.41
C CYS A 43 4.58 -1.21 1.72
N VAL A 44 4.54 -1.89 0.57
CA VAL A 44 3.32 -2.17 -0.19
C VAL A 44 3.19 -3.66 -0.37
N GLU A 45 2.04 -4.17 0.06
CA GLU A 45 1.74 -5.58 0.09
C GLU A 45 0.45 -5.85 -0.66
N TRP A 46 0.36 -6.97 -1.37
CA TRP A 46 -0.89 -7.43 -1.96
C TRP A 46 -1.54 -8.47 -1.04
N HIS A 47 -2.86 -8.38 -0.88
CA HIS A 47 -3.66 -9.34 -0.10
C HIS A 47 -4.94 -9.70 -0.87
N PRO A 48 -5.68 -10.77 -0.52
CA PRO A 48 -6.87 -11.16 -1.25
C PRO A 48 -8.07 -10.22 -0.97
N GLY A 49 -7.97 -9.36 0.05
CA GLY A 49 -8.98 -8.35 0.39
C GLY A 49 -8.66 -7.63 1.71
N PRO A 50 -9.50 -6.66 2.12
CA PRO A 50 -9.29 -5.86 3.34
C PRO A 50 -9.50 -6.64 4.64
N ASP A 51 -10.25 -7.74 4.60
CA ASP A 51 -10.45 -8.65 5.74
C ASP A 51 -9.29 -9.64 5.90
N PHE A 52 -8.09 -9.28 5.43
CA PHE A 52 -6.95 -10.17 5.54
C PHE A 52 -6.47 -10.22 6.99
N ASP A 53 -6.18 -11.43 7.43
CA ASP A 53 -5.54 -11.65 8.72
C ASP A 53 -4.04 -11.40 8.57
N ASP A 54 -3.50 -10.37 9.23
CA ASP A 54 -2.06 -10.07 9.30
C ASP A 54 -1.34 -10.99 10.30
N SER A 55 -1.73 -12.27 10.36
CA SER A 55 -0.97 -13.26 11.11
C SER A 55 0.08 -13.92 10.22
N PRO A 56 1.18 -14.42 10.81
CA PRO A 56 2.21 -15.14 10.07
C PRO A 56 1.70 -16.36 9.27
N GLN A 57 0.49 -16.86 9.57
CA GLN A 57 -0.11 -17.99 8.87
C GLN A 57 -0.67 -17.59 7.49
N SER A 58 -1.35 -16.45 7.39
CA SER A 58 -1.86 -15.93 6.11
C SER A 58 -0.74 -15.68 5.10
N TRP A 59 0.41 -15.21 5.58
CA TRP A 59 1.62 -15.01 4.76
C TRP A 59 2.19 -16.34 4.24
N LYS A 60 2.14 -17.41 5.06
CA LYS A 60 2.65 -18.74 4.71
C LYS A 60 1.80 -19.45 3.66
N GLU A 61 0.54 -19.10 3.53
CA GLU A 61 -0.37 -19.71 2.55
C GLU A 61 -0.20 -19.13 1.14
N GLY A 62 0.72 -18.18 0.92
CA GLY A 62 0.97 -17.57 -0.38
C GLY A 62 -0.23 -16.76 -0.89
N ARG A 63 -1.11 -16.32 0.02
CA ARG A 63 -2.28 -15.49 -0.28
C ARG A 63 -1.99 -14.00 -0.19
N SER A 64 -0.79 -13.64 0.27
CA SER A 64 -0.27 -12.28 0.31
C SER A 64 1.21 -12.24 -0.09
N GLY A 65 1.72 -11.06 -0.40
CA GLY A 65 3.12 -10.88 -0.67
C GLY A 65 3.56 -9.42 -0.78
N LEU A 66 4.87 -9.22 -0.63
CA LEU A 66 5.51 -7.92 -0.70
C LEU A 66 5.71 -7.51 -2.17
N LEU A 67 5.25 -6.33 -2.55
CA LEU A 67 5.53 -5.72 -3.86
C LEU A 67 6.78 -4.85 -3.81
N ILE A 68 6.86 -4.00 -2.79
CA ILE A 68 7.98 -3.09 -2.59
C ILE A 68 8.16 -2.80 -1.11
N GLU A 69 9.41 -2.69 -0.70
CA GLU A 69 9.85 -2.21 0.61
C GLU A 69 11.00 -1.24 0.37
N TRP A 70 11.04 -0.16 1.13
CA TRP A 70 12.13 0.79 1.12
C TRP A 70 12.33 1.40 2.50
N ASP A 71 13.53 1.94 2.71
CA ASP A 71 13.89 2.78 3.85
C ASP A 71 14.29 4.16 3.32
N ASP A 72 13.68 5.23 3.84
CA ASP A 72 14.00 6.60 3.45
C ASP A 72 15.08 7.25 4.33
N GLY A 73 15.62 6.51 5.31
CA GLY A 73 16.62 6.96 6.27
C GLY A 73 16.09 7.95 7.32
N THR A 74 14.79 8.23 7.33
CA THR A 74 14.15 9.10 8.32
C THR A 74 13.40 8.21 9.30
N ASP A 75 13.75 8.18 10.58
CA ASP A 75 13.03 7.40 11.61
C ASP A 75 11.57 7.89 11.87
N SER A 76 10.99 8.62 10.90
CA SER A 76 9.63 9.12 10.91
C SER A 76 8.62 7.97 10.81
N GLY A 77 7.42 8.16 11.32
CA GLY A 77 6.31 7.24 10.97
C GLY A 77 5.07 7.96 10.49
N ALA A 78 5.23 9.21 10.08
CA ALA A 78 4.23 9.94 9.33
C ALA A 78 4.79 10.32 7.95
N ILE A 79 4.00 10.07 6.93
CA ILE A 79 4.26 10.48 5.56
C ILE A 79 2.93 10.82 4.89
N SER A 80 2.94 11.84 4.03
CA SER A 80 1.76 12.16 3.21
C SER A 80 1.54 11.08 2.16
N LEU A 81 0.29 10.81 1.81
CA LEU A 81 -0.06 9.84 0.76
C LEU A 81 0.71 10.11 -0.54
N GLU A 82 0.78 11.37 -0.97
CA GLU A 82 1.48 11.78 -2.20
C GLU A 82 2.95 11.35 -2.21
N ASN A 83 3.67 11.58 -1.10
CA ASN A 83 5.07 11.19 -0.96
C ASN A 83 5.22 9.67 -0.90
N PHE A 84 4.30 8.98 -0.22
CA PHE A 84 4.29 7.52 -0.16
C PHE A 84 4.12 6.90 -1.56
N LEU A 85 3.13 7.37 -2.34
CA LEU A 85 2.89 6.87 -3.69
C LEU A 85 4.09 7.13 -4.61
N ALA A 86 4.69 8.32 -4.52
CA ALA A 86 5.89 8.64 -5.29
C ALA A 86 7.07 7.71 -4.96
N ALA A 87 7.32 7.43 -3.67
CA ALA A 87 8.37 6.51 -3.23
C ALA A 87 8.09 5.06 -3.67
N ALA A 88 6.82 4.64 -3.61
CA ALA A 88 6.39 3.31 -4.03
C ALA A 88 6.33 3.12 -5.56
N GLY A 89 6.45 4.20 -6.34
CA GLY A 89 6.24 4.16 -7.79
C GLY A 89 4.78 3.88 -8.19
N LEU A 90 3.83 4.21 -7.31
CA LEU A 90 2.39 4.09 -7.52
C LEU A 90 1.81 5.44 -7.97
N VAL A 91 0.73 5.39 -8.74
CA VAL A 91 0.03 6.59 -9.23
C VAL A 91 -1.48 6.45 -9.06
N LEU A 92 -2.16 7.56 -8.82
CA LEU A 92 -3.62 7.58 -8.82
C LEU A 92 -4.15 7.55 -10.26
N ALA A 93 -5.14 6.70 -10.51
CA ALA A 93 -5.89 6.72 -11.75
C ALA A 93 -6.72 8.02 -11.88
N PRO A 94 -7.04 8.47 -13.10
CA PRO A 94 -7.95 9.60 -13.28
C PRO A 94 -9.31 9.30 -12.63
N GLY A 95 -9.75 10.20 -11.74
CA GLY A 95 -11.00 10.02 -10.99
C GLY A 95 -10.91 9.05 -9.80
N ALA A 96 -9.69 8.70 -9.36
CA ALA A 96 -9.51 7.87 -8.18
C ALA A 96 -10.17 8.48 -6.94
N ALA A 97 -10.82 7.64 -6.14
CA ALA A 97 -11.39 8.05 -4.87
C ALA A 97 -10.30 8.04 -3.77
N VAL A 98 -10.04 9.19 -3.16
CA VAL A 98 -9.11 9.33 -2.03
C VAL A 98 -9.90 9.84 -0.83
N GLY A 99 -9.80 9.15 0.32
CA GLY A 99 -10.52 9.50 1.54
C GLY A 99 -9.84 9.04 2.80
#